data_AF-A0A8J6RUA0-F1
#
_entry.id   AF-A0A8J6RUA0-F1
#
_cell.length_a   1.000
_cell.length_b   1.000
_cell.length_c   1.000
_cell.angle_alpha   90.00
_cell.angle_beta   90.00
_cell.angle_gamma   90.00
#
_symmetry.space_group_name_H-M   'P 1'
#
loop_
_entity.id
_entity.type
_entity.pdbx_description
1 polymer ?
#
loop_
_entity_poly.entity_id
_entity_poly.type
_entity_poly.pdbx_seq_one_letter_code
_entity_poly.pdbx_strand_id
1 'polypeptide(L)'
;MTNQNPANTNKNLQNCSFKGQNLNNADFSGCDIRGCDFSNTLLQGANFERVIAGQSPQKLIILIIVAVIVATCVTDAIARMIFGVLGRTAQEPGWAYILALYTSLGIPTAASGTRAIAGRIATTISATASGALLGFFYAGTTTGNNPQIAIFGAVIGGVAMAYASFKIRSSLVAIAVTIAEAVAGYGFAFLVGTNAIASLSTHNLILGAIWSLLSLISILLVMNSLALAIKKIKSASETSFRGADLTNAKFDGARLLNTDFSGALGYPNN
;
A
#
# COMPACT_ATOMS: atom_id res chain seq x y z
N MET A 1 31.68 -3.56 -30.15
CA MET A 1 30.54 -4.51 -30.05
C MET A 1 29.29 -3.72 -30.37
N THR A 2 28.62 -4.05 -31.46
CA THR A 2 27.47 -3.33 -32.00
C THR A 2 26.28 -3.44 -31.05
N ASN A 3 25.92 -2.32 -30.39
CA ASN A 3 24.64 -2.14 -29.71
C ASN A 3 23.54 -2.23 -30.78
N GLN A 4 23.04 -3.44 -31.04
CA GLN A 4 21.77 -3.58 -31.74
C GLN A 4 20.67 -3.14 -30.76
N ASN A 5 20.17 -1.93 -30.95
CA ASN A 5 18.97 -1.48 -30.25
C ASN A 5 17.82 -2.44 -30.56
N PRO A 6 17.05 -2.86 -29.55
CA PRO A 6 15.93 -3.77 -29.77
C PRO A 6 14.85 -3.05 -30.60
N ALA A 7 14.65 -3.51 -31.84
CA ALA A 7 13.48 -3.15 -32.63
C ALA A 7 12.26 -3.92 -32.08
N ASN A 8 11.40 -3.22 -31.36
CA ASN A 8 10.15 -3.74 -30.83
C ASN A 8 8.99 -3.08 -31.56
N THR A 9 8.83 -3.35 -32.85
CA THR A 9 7.71 -2.80 -33.61
C THR A 9 6.50 -3.72 -33.51
N ASN A 10 5.30 -3.14 -33.32
CA ASN A 10 4.01 -3.86 -33.25
C ASN A 10 3.92 -5.03 -32.23
N LYS A 11 4.67 -4.97 -31.12
CA LYS A 11 4.62 -6.00 -30.07
C LYS A 11 3.63 -5.64 -28.96
N ASN A 12 3.07 -6.67 -28.33
CA ASN A 12 2.44 -6.51 -27.02
C ASN A 12 3.52 -6.56 -25.95
N LEU A 13 3.81 -5.42 -25.33
CA LEU A 13 4.81 -5.26 -24.27
C LEU A 13 4.15 -4.97 -22.92
N GLN A 14 2.83 -5.17 -22.77
CA GLN A 14 2.11 -4.78 -21.57
C GLN A 14 2.79 -5.31 -20.29
N ASN A 15 2.85 -4.45 -19.28
CA ASN A 15 3.40 -4.76 -17.96
C ASN A 15 4.91 -5.08 -17.92
N CYS A 16 5.65 -4.87 -19.01
CA CYS A 16 7.11 -5.02 -19.01
C CYS A 16 7.80 -3.92 -18.18
N SER A 17 8.90 -4.26 -17.53
CA SER A 17 9.74 -3.29 -16.82
C SER A 17 11.03 -3.05 -17.60
N PHE A 18 11.23 -1.79 -17.98
CA PHE A 18 12.43 -1.28 -18.63
C PHE A 18 13.22 -0.34 -17.72
N LYS A 19 12.85 -0.26 -16.44
CA LYS A 19 13.35 0.70 -15.46
C LYS A 19 14.88 0.81 -15.45
N GLY A 20 15.38 2.04 -15.53
CA GLY A 20 16.81 2.33 -15.45
C GLY A 20 17.65 1.89 -16.66
N GLN A 21 17.03 1.34 -17.72
CA GLN A 21 17.74 0.90 -18.91
C GLN A 21 18.11 2.07 -19.82
N ASN A 22 19.19 1.88 -20.59
CA ASN A 22 19.52 2.74 -21.72
C ASN A 22 18.84 2.18 -22.98
N LEU A 23 17.87 2.94 -23.50
CA LEU A 23 17.03 2.62 -24.64
C LEU A 23 17.02 3.78 -25.65
N ASN A 24 18.13 4.52 -25.71
CA ASN A 24 18.32 5.60 -26.67
C ASN A 24 18.16 5.08 -28.10
N ASN A 25 17.37 5.76 -28.93
CA ASN A 25 17.03 5.35 -30.29
C ASN A 25 16.38 3.95 -30.39
N ALA A 26 15.78 3.43 -29.31
CA ALA A 26 14.98 2.22 -29.38
C ALA A 26 13.69 2.48 -30.16
N ASP A 27 13.23 1.48 -30.91
CA ASP A 27 12.00 1.56 -31.69
C ASP A 27 10.88 0.77 -31.02
N PHE A 28 9.88 1.49 -30.50
CA PHE A 28 8.66 0.95 -29.91
C PHE A 28 7.43 1.21 -30.80
N SER A 29 7.62 1.65 -32.05
CA SER A 29 6.50 2.08 -32.89
C SER A 29 5.41 1.00 -33.03
N GLY A 30 4.16 1.43 -32.85
CA GLY A 30 2.98 0.55 -32.88
C GLY A 30 2.87 -0.45 -31.71
N CYS A 31 3.73 -0.40 -30.69
CA CYS A 31 3.60 -1.28 -29.53
C CYS A 31 2.43 -0.94 -28.62
N ASP A 32 1.92 -1.95 -27.93
CA ASP A 32 1.08 -1.79 -26.75
C ASP A 32 1.94 -1.86 -25.49
N ILE A 33 2.16 -0.71 -24.84
CA ILE A 33 3.03 -0.55 -23.67
C ILE A 33 2.24 -0.25 -22.39
N ARG A 34 0.94 -0.55 -22.36
CA ARG A 34 0.10 -0.30 -21.16
C ARG A 34 0.69 -0.99 -19.93
N GLY A 35 0.81 -0.25 -18.84
CA GLY A 35 1.35 -0.74 -17.57
C GLY A 35 2.87 -0.97 -17.54
N CYS A 36 3.60 -0.56 -18.57
CA CYS A 36 5.07 -0.63 -18.61
C CYS A 36 5.75 0.37 -17.67
N ASP A 37 6.88 -0.03 -17.10
CA ASP A 37 7.71 0.86 -16.27
C ASP A 37 8.98 1.28 -17.02
N PHE A 38 8.97 2.51 -17.54
CA PHE A 38 10.12 3.22 -18.12
C PHE A 38 10.71 4.26 -17.14
N SER A 39 10.56 4.06 -15.82
CA SER A 39 11.08 5.02 -14.86
C SER A 39 12.61 5.12 -14.93
N ASN A 40 13.14 6.33 -14.93
CA ASN A 40 14.58 6.64 -14.96
C ASN A 40 15.34 5.99 -16.14
N THR A 41 14.68 5.79 -17.29
CA THR A 41 15.34 5.28 -18.50
C THR A 41 15.93 6.40 -19.36
N LEU A 42 16.97 6.09 -20.13
CA LEU A 42 17.44 6.96 -21.21
C LEU A 42 16.70 6.56 -22.50
N LEU A 43 15.90 7.46 -23.05
CA LEU A 43 15.04 7.24 -24.23
C LEU A 43 15.27 8.32 -25.29
N GLN A 44 16.49 8.86 -25.35
CA GLN A 44 16.83 9.94 -26.27
C GLN A 44 16.68 9.44 -27.70
N GLY A 45 15.88 10.14 -28.52
CA GLY A 45 15.61 9.74 -29.90
C GLY A 45 14.78 8.45 -30.05
N ALA A 46 14.19 7.91 -28.97
CA ALA A 46 13.36 6.71 -29.05
C ALA A 46 12.08 6.96 -29.86
N ASN A 47 11.63 5.95 -30.61
CA ASN A 47 10.43 6.04 -31.43
C ASN A 47 9.23 5.41 -30.71
N PHE A 48 8.26 6.23 -30.30
CA PHE A 48 6.97 5.82 -29.73
C PHE A 48 5.78 6.16 -30.65
N GLU A 49 6.03 6.32 -31.96
CA GLU A 49 4.96 6.57 -32.92
C GLU A 49 3.87 5.49 -32.86
N ARG A 50 2.60 5.88 -32.86
CA ARG A 50 1.43 4.99 -32.86
C ARG A 50 1.34 4.00 -31.70
N VAL A 51 2.07 4.25 -30.62
CA VAL A 51 2.05 3.42 -29.41
C VAL A 51 0.74 3.56 -28.64
N ILE A 52 0.32 2.48 -27.96
CA ILE A 52 -0.76 2.50 -27.00
C ILE A 52 -0.17 2.42 -25.59
N ALA A 53 -0.15 3.55 -24.88
CA ALA A 53 0.25 3.66 -23.48
C ALA A 53 -0.97 3.87 -22.57
N GLY A 54 -0.76 3.62 -21.27
CA GLY A 54 -1.77 3.85 -20.25
C GLY A 54 -1.94 2.71 -19.28
N GLN A 55 -3.15 2.55 -18.76
CA GLN A 55 -3.44 1.53 -17.76
C GLN A 55 -3.63 0.15 -18.36
N SER A 56 -2.96 -0.83 -17.77
CA SER A 56 -3.15 -2.24 -18.05
C SER A 56 -4.35 -2.78 -17.25
N PRO A 57 -5.45 -3.20 -17.90
CA PRO A 57 -6.64 -3.67 -17.20
C PRO A 57 -6.38 -4.95 -16.40
N GLN A 58 -5.55 -5.86 -16.92
CA GLN A 58 -5.19 -7.09 -16.24
C GLN A 58 -4.44 -6.81 -14.93
N LYS A 59 -3.43 -5.94 -14.97
CA LYS A 59 -2.66 -5.55 -13.78
C LYS A 59 -3.54 -4.82 -12.77
N LEU A 60 -4.42 -3.93 -13.23
CA LEU A 60 -5.39 -3.25 -12.37
C LEU A 60 -6.31 -4.23 -11.65
N ILE A 61 -6.91 -5.19 -12.37
CA ILE A 61 -7.79 -6.22 -11.80
C ILE A 61 -7.05 -7.04 -10.75
N ILE A 62 -5.82 -7.49 -11.03
CA ILE A 62 -5.01 -8.26 -10.07
C ILE A 62 -4.74 -7.44 -8.80
N LEU A 63 -4.37 -6.16 -8.94
CA LEU A 63 -4.12 -5.28 -7.80
C LEU A 63 -5.37 -5.06 -6.95
N ILE A 64 -6.55 -4.92 -7.59
CA ILE A 64 -7.84 -4.79 -6.90
C ILE A 64 -8.22 -6.09 -6.19
N ILE A 65 -8.03 -7.25 -6.82
CA ILE A 65 -8.31 -8.54 -6.19
C ILE A 65 -7.44 -8.73 -4.95
N VAL A 66 -6.13 -8.46 -5.05
CA VAL A 66 -5.21 -8.54 -3.91
C VAL A 66 -5.63 -7.54 -2.82
N ALA A 67 -6.02 -6.33 -3.20
CA ALA A 67 -6.51 -5.32 -2.28
C ALA A 67 -7.74 -5.80 -1.49
N VAL A 68 -8.72 -6.38 -2.19
CA VAL A 68 -9.95 -6.90 -1.58
C VAL A 68 -9.65 -8.09 -0.67
N ILE A 69 -8.82 -9.04 -1.11
CA ILE A 69 -8.43 -10.20 -0.29
C ILE A 69 -7.75 -9.76 1.00
N VAL A 70 -6.80 -8.83 0.92
CA VAL A 70 -6.13 -8.30 2.11
C VAL A 70 -7.14 -7.61 3.02
N ALA A 71 -8.01 -6.76 2.46
CA ALA A 71 -9.03 -6.06 3.24
C ALA A 71 -9.97 -7.03 3.97
N THR A 72 -10.44 -8.09 3.31
CA THR A 72 -11.36 -9.06 3.93
C THR A 72 -10.66 -9.87 5.01
N CYS A 73 -9.46 -10.39 4.75
CA CYS A 73 -8.68 -11.15 5.73
C CYS A 73 -8.35 -10.33 6.99
N VAL A 74 -8.00 -9.05 6.81
CA VAL A 74 -7.69 -8.14 7.92
C VAL A 74 -8.95 -7.74 8.68
N THR A 75 -10.05 -7.48 7.95
CA THR A 75 -11.34 -7.14 8.56
C THR A 75 -11.88 -8.30 9.40
N ASP A 76 -11.82 -9.55 8.92
CA ASP A 76 -12.25 -10.72 9.70
C ASP A 76 -11.45 -10.86 11.00
N ALA A 77 -10.12 -10.77 10.92
CA ALA A 77 -9.25 -10.84 12.09
C ALA A 77 -9.59 -9.76 13.12
N ILE A 78 -9.65 -8.51 12.67
CA ILE A 78 -9.90 -7.36 13.54
C ILE A 78 -11.30 -7.41 14.13
N ALA A 79 -12.32 -7.74 13.35
CA ALA A 79 -13.69 -7.82 13.84
C ALA A 79 -13.80 -8.82 14.99
N ARG A 80 -13.27 -10.04 14.82
CA ARG A 80 -13.32 -11.06 15.88
C ARG A 80 -12.54 -10.66 17.13
N MET A 81 -11.39 -9.99 16.97
CA MET A 81 -10.60 -9.51 18.11
C MET A 81 -11.30 -8.36 18.85
N ILE A 82 -11.82 -7.36 18.13
CA ILE A 82 -12.52 -6.22 18.71
C ILE A 82 -13.76 -6.66 19.47
N PHE A 83 -14.63 -7.45 18.85
CA PHE A 83 -15.87 -7.91 19.50
C PHE A 83 -15.60 -8.84 20.68
N GLY A 84 -14.47 -9.56 20.71
CA GLY A 84 -14.06 -10.35 21.87
C GLY A 84 -13.60 -9.53 23.09
N VAL A 85 -13.27 -8.25 22.87
CA VAL A 85 -12.70 -7.33 23.87
C VAL A 85 -13.72 -6.33 24.41
N LEU A 86 -14.79 -6.04 23.67
CA LEU A 86 -15.84 -5.12 24.11
C LEU A 86 -16.49 -5.57 25.42
N GLY A 87 -16.67 -4.63 26.36
CA GLY A 87 -17.34 -4.87 27.64
C GLY A 87 -16.46 -5.47 28.74
N ARG A 88 -15.18 -5.74 28.46
CA ARG A 88 -14.22 -6.24 29.46
C ARG A 88 -13.65 -5.10 30.30
N THR A 89 -13.44 -5.35 31.59
CA THR A 89 -12.93 -4.34 32.54
C THR A 89 -11.49 -4.62 32.99
N ALA A 90 -10.86 -3.63 33.63
CA ALA A 90 -9.45 -3.69 34.05
C ALA A 90 -9.16 -4.74 35.14
N GLN A 91 -10.20 -5.26 35.79
CA GLN A 91 -10.11 -6.28 36.82
C GLN A 91 -10.05 -7.69 36.24
N GLU A 92 -10.31 -7.87 34.95
CA GLU A 92 -10.32 -9.18 34.32
C GLU A 92 -8.91 -9.63 33.87
N PRO A 93 -8.58 -10.93 33.96
CA PRO A 93 -7.28 -11.47 33.52
C PRO A 93 -6.95 -11.19 32.05
N GLY A 94 -7.96 -10.85 31.23
CA GLY A 94 -7.83 -10.53 29.82
C GLY A 94 -7.35 -9.11 29.51
N TRP A 95 -7.21 -8.22 30.50
CA TRP A 95 -6.92 -6.79 30.29
C TRP A 95 -5.62 -6.54 29.51
N ALA A 96 -4.59 -7.37 29.72
CA ALA A 96 -3.33 -7.25 28.98
C ALA A 96 -3.51 -7.44 27.47
N TYR A 97 -4.41 -8.34 27.04
CA TYR A 97 -4.71 -8.56 25.62
C TYR A 97 -5.45 -7.39 24.98
N ILE A 98 -6.23 -6.67 25.77
CA ILE A 98 -6.92 -5.45 25.34
C ILE A 98 -5.89 -4.38 25.02
N LEU A 99 -4.98 -4.12 25.95
CA LEU A 99 -3.89 -3.15 25.73
C LEU A 99 -2.99 -3.55 24.54
N ALA A 100 -2.71 -4.85 24.38
CA ALA A 100 -2.00 -5.36 23.22
C ALA A 100 -2.76 -5.10 21.90
N LEU A 101 -4.09 -5.24 21.90
CA LEU A 101 -4.92 -4.92 20.74
C LEU A 101 -4.89 -3.42 20.42
N TYR A 102 -5.07 -2.54 21.40
CA TYR A 102 -4.99 -1.07 21.19
C TYR A 102 -3.63 -0.67 20.63
N THR A 103 -2.54 -1.20 21.17
CA THR A 103 -1.19 -0.87 20.71
C THR A 103 -0.92 -1.40 19.31
N SER A 104 -1.28 -2.66 19.02
CA SER A 104 -1.09 -3.28 17.69
C SER A 104 -1.87 -2.59 16.58
N LEU A 105 -3.06 -2.05 16.86
CA LEU A 105 -3.88 -1.29 15.91
C LEU A 105 -3.48 0.21 15.85
N GLY A 106 -3.06 0.77 16.98
CA GLY A 106 -2.67 2.18 17.10
C GLY A 106 -1.31 2.49 16.46
N ILE A 107 -0.33 1.58 16.57
CA ILE A 107 1.03 1.77 16.01
C ILE A 107 1.01 1.99 14.49
N PRO A 108 0.37 1.14 13.66
CA PRO A 108 0.25 1.38 12.22
C PRO A 108 -0.44 2.72 11.92
N THR A 109 -1.50 3.03 12.66
CA THR A 109 -2.28 4.26 12.48
C THR A 109 -1.41 5.50 12.71
N ALA A 110 -0.66 5.54 13.81
CA ALA A 110 0.25 6.62 14.11
C ALA A 110 1.41 6.71 13.11
N ALA A 111 1.98 5.57 12.70
CA ALA A 111 3.02 5.51 11.69
C ALA A 111 2.55 6.06 10.33
N SER A 112 1.28 5.88 9.99
CA SER A 112 0.71 6.42 8.76
C SER A 112 0.79 7.95 8.66
N GLY A 113 0.68 8.65 9.79
CA GLY A 113 0.76 10.11 9.88
C GLY A 113 2.18 10.66 9.78
N THR A 114 3.18 9.86 10.14
CA THR A 114 4.59 10.27 10.10
C THR A 114 5.26 9.96 8.77
N ARG A 115 4.55 9.37 7.78
CA ARG A 115 5.14 8.98 6.48
C ARG A 115 5.82 10.12 5.73
N ALA A 116 5.36 11.37 5.88
CA ALA A 116 6.00 12.53 5.27
C ALA A 116 7.41 12.80 5.82
N ILE A 117 7.67 12.42 7.06
CA ILE A 117 8.93 12.68 7.78
C ILE A 117 9.77 11.41 7.86
N ALA A 118 9.17 10.29 8.31
CA ALA A 118 9.84 9.02 8.53
C ALA A 118 9.95 8.14 7.27
N GLY A 119 9.32 8.54 6.16
CA GLY A 119 9.43 7.87 4.87
C GLY A 119 9.20 6.35 4.93
N ARG A 120 10.22 5.58 4.54
CA ARG A 120 10.15 4.10 4.48
C ARG A 120 10.14 3.42 5.85
N ILE A 121 10.60 4.10 6.90
CA ILE A 121 10.60 3.53 8.25
C ILE A 121 9.16 3.40 8.73
N ALA A 122 8.34 4.44 8.55
CA ALA A 122 6.91 4.41 8.87
C ALA A 122 6.19 3.24 8.17
N THR A 123 6.42 3.03 6.87
CA THR A 123 5.79 1.90 6.15
C THR A 123 6.22 0.54 6.67
N THR A 124 7.46 0.43 7.16
CA THR A 124 7.98 -0.81 7.73
C THR A 124 7.37 -1.06 9.10
N ILE A 125 7.24 -0.02 9.94
CA ILE A 125 6.56 -0.11 11.24
C ILE A 125 5.11 -0.57 11.06
N SER A 126 4.36 0.07 10.15
CA SER A 126 2.98 -0.32 9.85
C SER A 126 2.91 -1.77 9.37
N ALA A 127 3.80 -2.18 8.46
CA ALA A 127 3.85 -3.56 7.95
C ALA A 127 4.15 -4.58 9.05
N THR A 128 5.13 -4.31 9.91
CA THR A 128 5.51 -5.19 11.03
C THR A 128 4.35 -5.33 12.01
N ALA A 129 3.70 -4.23 12.39
CA ALA A 129 2.60 -4.25 13.34
C ALA A 129 1.36 -4.97 12.75
N SER A 130 0.98 -4.68 11.50
CA SER A 130 -0.09 -5.41 10.81
C SER A 130 0.24 -6.90 10.63
N GLY A 131 1.49 -7.23 10.29
CA GLY A 131 1.96 -8.61 10.17
C GLY A 131 1.92 -9.36 11.49
N ALA A 132 2.33 -8.71 12.58
CA ALA A 132 2.29 -9.28 13.92
C ALA A 132 0.85 -9.52 14.40
N LEU A 133 -0.06 -8.57 14.13
CA LEU A 133 -1.48 -8.73 14.45
C LEU A 133 -2.09 -9.93 13.74
N LEU A 134 -1.91 -10.02 12.41
CA LEU A 134 -2.46 -11.14 11.63
C LEU A 134 -1.82 -12.47 12.01
N GLY A 135 -0.50 -12.47 12.21
CA GLY A 135 0.24 -13.64 12.67
C GLY A 135 -0.27 -14.14 14.02
N PHE A 136 -0.51 -13.23 14.97
CA PHE A 136 -1.10 -13.55 16.26
C PHE A 136 -2.48 -14.20 16.11
N PHE A 137 -3.37 -13.57 15.34
CA PHE A 137 -4.74 -14.01 15.18
C PHE A 137 -4.84 -15.37 14.49
N TYR A 138 -4.22 -15.54 13.33
CA TYR A 138 -4.34 -16.78 12.56
C TYR A 138 -3.59 -17.95 13.20
N ALA A 139 -2.43 -17.72 13.83
CA ALA A 139 -1.72 -18.78 14.55
C ALA A 139 -2.48 -19.20 15.82
N GLY A 140 -3.07 -18.26 16.54
CA GLY A 140 -3.89 -18.56 17.71
C GLY A 140 -5.17 -19.33 17.35
N THR A 141 -5.94 -18.84 16.38
CA THR A 141 -7.24 -19.43 16.02
C THR A 141 -7.12 -20.85 15.44
N THR A 142 -6.07 -21.13 14.67
CA THR A 142 -5.83 -22.48 14.12
C THR A 142 -5.37 -23.51 15.16
N THR A 143 -4.96 -23.07 16.34
CA THR A 143 -4.42 -23.94 17.40
C THR A 143 -5.25 -23.93 18.68
N GLY A 144 -6.55 -23.70 18.56
CA GLY A 144 -7.48 -23.71 19.70
C GLY A 144 -7.25 -22.56 20.67
N ASN A 145 -6.82 -21.40 20.18
CA ASN A 145 -6.51 -20.19 20.96
C ASN A 145 -5.35 -20.36 21.94
N ASN A 146 -4.32 -21.13 21.57
CA ASN A 146 -3.10 -21.27 22.37
C ASN A 146 -2.28 -19.96 22.34
N PRO A 147 -2.05 -19.29 23.49
CA PRO A 147 -1.36 -18.01 23.55
C PRO A 147 0.12 -18.09 23.16
N GLN A 148 0.80 -19.20 23.45
CA GLN A 148 2.22 -19.36 23.10
C GLN A 148 2.39 -19.39 21.58
N ILE A 149 1.54 -20.15 20.89
CA ILE A 149 1.57 -20.26 19.42
C ILE A 149 1.15 -18.94 18.77
N ALA A 150 0.16 -18.24 19.33
CA ALA A 150 -0.22 -16.90 18.86
C ALA A 150 0.96 -15.91 18.93
N ILE A 151 1.73 -15.90 20.03
CA ILE A 151 2.92 -15.04 20.16
C ILE A 151 3.98 -15.41 19.11
N PHE A 152 4.25 -16.70 18.89
CA PHE A 152 5.16 -17.14 17.83
C PHE A 152 4.67 -16.68 16.45
N GLY A 153 3.38 -16.83 16.18
CA GLY A 153 2.75 -16.34 14.95
C GLY A 153 2.94 -14.83 14.76
N ALA A 154 2.80 -14.04 15.83
CA ALA A 154 3.01 -12.61 15.80
C ALA A 154 4.46 -12.24 15.43
N VAL A 155 5.44 -12.93 16.00
CA VAL A 155 6.86 -12.72 15.70
C VAL A 155 7.15 -13.05 14.24
N ILE A 156 6.70 -14.23 13.78
CA ILE A 156 6.90 -14.68 12.40
C ILE A 156 6.22 -13.73 11.41
N GLY A 157 4.95 -13.38 11.64
CA GLY A 157 4.18 -12.49 10.79
C GLY A 157 4.78 -11.09 10.72
N GLY A 158 5.21 -10.54 11.85
CA GLY A 158 5.88 -9.23 11.92
C GLY A 158 7.20 -9.22 11.16
N VAL A 159 8.07 -10.21 11.39
CA VAL A 159 9.37 -10.32 10.70
C VAL A 159 9.19 -10.53 9.20
N ALA A 160 8.27 -11.40 8.80
CA ALA A 160 7.99 -11.66 7.39
C ALA A 160 7.52 -10.39 6.67
N MET A 161 6.61 -9.62 7.28
CA MET A 161 6.12 -8.37 6.71
C MET A 161 7.15 -7.25 6.72
N ALA A 162 8.01 -7.18 7.74
CA ALA A 162 9.15 -6.26 7.77
C ALA A 162 10.11 -6.55 6.61
N TYR A 163 10.48 -7.82 6.43
CA TYR A 163 11.37 -8.27 5.36
C TYR A 163 10.76 -7.99 3.97
N ALA A 164 9.48 -8.34 3.79
CA ALA A 164 8.77 -8.08 2.54
C ALA A 164 8.76 -6.58 2.21
N SER A 165 8.45 -5.73 3.18
CA SER A 165 8.36 -4.28 2.97
C SER A 165 9.71 -3.63 2.69
N PHE A 166 10.78 -4.13 3.31
CA PHE A 166 12.12 -3.57 3.13
C PHE A 166 12.77 -4.01 1.83
N LYS A 167 12.72 -5.33 1.54
CA LYS A 167 13.47 -5.96 0.44
C LYS A 167 12.65 -6.12 -0.83
N ILE A 168 11.36 -6.42 -0.74
CA ILE A 168 10.51 -6.65 -1.92
C ILE A 168 9.93 -5.31 -2.37
N ARG A 169 10.50 -4.75 -3.45
CA ARG A 169 10.03 -3.48 -4.05
C ARG A 169 8.85 -3.67 -5.01
N SER A 170 7.93 -4.59 -4.69
CA SER A 170 6.77 -4.84 -5.53
C SER A 170 5.61 -3.91 -5.15
N SER A 171 4.87 -3.45 -6.16
CA SER A 171 3.65 -2.67 -5.93
C SER A 171 2.61 -3.46 -5.15
N LEU A 172 2.59 -4.79 -5.30
CA LEU A 172 1.69 -5.70 -4.57
C LEU A 172 1.91 -5.63 -3.06
N VAL A 173 3.15 -5.76 -2.60
CA VAL A 173 3.48 -5.66 -1.16
C VAL A 173 3.14 -4.26 -0.64
N ALA A 174 3.49 -3.23 -1.40
CA ALA A 174 3.21 -1.85 -1.01
C ALA A 174 1.71 -1.54 -0.89
N ILE A 175 0.86 -2.18 -1.70
CA ILE A 175 -0.60 -2.05 -1.64
C ILE A 175 -1.17 -2.87 -0.49
N ALA A 176 -0.74 -4.14 -0.33
CA ALA A 176 -1.17 -5.00 0.77
C ALA A 176 -0.89 -4.36 2.14
N VAL A 177 0.30 -3.80 2.34
CA VAL A 177 0.65 -3.10 3.59
C VAL A 177 -0.27 -1.90 3.84
N THR A 178 -0.45 -1.04 2.84
CA THR A 178 -1.26 0.18 3.03
C THR A 178 -2.74 -0.13 3.26
N ILE A 179 -3.26 -1.22 2.69
CA ILE A 179 -4.63 -1.65 2.93
C ILE A 179 -4.76 -2.28 4.32
N ALA A 180 -3.87 -3.18 4.70
CA ALA A 180 -3.87 -3.78 6.03
C ALA A 180 -3.77 -2.70 7.12
N GLU A 181 -2.94 -1.68 6.89
CA GLU A 181 -2.82 -0.51 7.75
C GLU A 181 -4.09 0.33 7.80
N ALA A 182 -4.74 0.59 6.66
CA ALA A 182 -5.99 1.36 6.63
C ALA A 182 -7.12 0.64 7.38
N VAL A 183 -7.25 -0.68 7.21
CA VAL A 183 -8.24 -1.49 7.92
C VAL A 183 -7.90 -1.59 9.41
N ALA A 184 -6.61 -1.75 9.76
CA ALA A 184 -6.14 -1.70 11.15
C ALA A 184 -6.47 -0.37 11.82
N GLY A 185 -6.22 0.74 11.14
CA GLY A 185 -6.54 2.07 11.65
C GLY A 185 -8.03 2.34 11.76
N TYR A 186 -8.85 1.77 10.88
CA TYR A 186 -10.30 1.80 11.05
C TYR A 186 -10.72 1.04 12.31
N GLY A 187 -10.17 -0.15 12.54
CA GLY A 187 -10.41 -0.91 13.78
C GLY A 187 -9.97 -0.13 15.04
N PHE A 188 -8.83 0.54 14.99
CA PHE A 188 -8.37 1.42 16.07
C PHE A 188 -9.33 2.58 16.31
N ALA A 189 -9.72 3.30 15.25
CA ALA A 189 -10.64 4.43 15.33
C ALA A 189 -12.00 4.02 15.91
N PHE A 190 -12.47 2.82 15.56
CA PHE A 190 -13.68 2.22 16.13
C PHE A 190 -13.53 1.97 17.63
N LEU A 191 -12.47 1.28 18.08
CA LEU A 191 -12.24 1.01 19.51
C LEU A 191 -12.16 2.31 20.33
N VAL A 192 -11.37 3.27 19.85
CA VAL A 192 -11.22 4.59 20.46
C VAL A 192 -12.57 5.33 20.49
N GLY A 193 -13.34 5.27 19.41
CA GLY A 193 -14.67 5.87 19.31
C GLY A 193 -15.69 5.26 20.29
N THR A 194 -15.66 3.93 20.48
CA THR A 194 -16.53 3.29 21.48
C THR A 194 -16.20 3.73 22.91
N ASN A 195 -14.93 3.95 23.24
CA ASN A 195 -14.54 4.52 24.55
C ASN A 195 -14.92 5.98 24.70
N ALA A 196 -14.90 6.75 23.61
CA ALA A 196 -15.38 8.13 23.61
C ALA A 196 -16.87 8.16 24.00
N ILE A 197 -17.69 7.35 23.33
CA ILE A 197 -19.13 7.24 23.61
C ILE A 197 -19.36 6.76 25.05
N ALA A 198 -18.65 5.72 25.50
CA ALA A 198 -18.77 5.21 26.86
C ALA A 198 -18.43 6.28 27.90
N SER A 199 -17.32 7.01 27.72
CA SER A 199 -16.88 8.06 28.66
C SER A 199 -17.83 9.26 28.70
N LEU A 200 -18.38 9.65 27.54
CA LEU A 200 -19.38 10.71 27.45
C LEU A 200 -20.69 10.31 28.13
N SER A 201 -21.09 9.04 28.01
CA SER A 201 -22.30 8.52 28.66
C SER A 201 -22.21 8.51 30.20
N THR A 202 -21.01 8.34 30.75
CA THR A 202 -20.77 8.38 32.20
C THR A 202 -20.47 9.79 32.73
N HIS A 203 -20.82 10.85 31.98
CA HIS A 203 -20.60 12.27 32.34
C HIS A 203 -19.11 12.67 32.51
N ASN A 204 -18.16 11.84 32.06
CA ASN A 204 -16.73 12.15 32.11
C ASN A 204 -16.32 12.93 30.85
N LEU A 205 -16.75 14.20 30.77
CA LEU A 205 -16.60 15.03 29.58
C LEU A 205 -15.15 15.19 29.11
N ILE A 206 -14.20 15.34 30.03
CA ILE A 206 -12.78 15.54 29.68
C ILE A 206 -12.22 14.28 28.99
N LEU A 207 -12.40 13.10 29.59
CA LEU A 207 -11.93 11.84 29.00
C LEU A 207 -12.66 11.52 27.69
N GLY A 208 -13.97 11.77 27.64
CA GLY A 208 -14.78 11.64 26.43
C GLY A 208 -14.28 12.53 25.28
N ALA A 209 -13.94 13.78 25.57
CA ALA A 209 -13.36 14.71 24.59
C ALA A 209 -11.98 14.24 24.09
N ILE A 210 -11.11 13.76 24.97
CA ILE A 210 -9.79 13.22 24.60
C ILE A 210 -9.94 12.02 23.65
N TRP A 211 -10.79 11.06 24.00
CA TRP A 211 -11.04 9.90 23.14
C TRP A 211 -11.71 10.29 21.82
N SER A 212 -12.62 11.26 21.83
CA SER A 212 -13.27 11.76 20.60
C SER A 212 -12.24 12.39 19.66
N LEU A 213 -11.35 13.23 20.19
CA LEU A 213 -10.27 13.85 19.42
C LEU A 213 -9.33 12.79 18.82
N LEU A 214 -8.95 11.79 19.63
CA LEU A 214 -8.11 10.68 19.16
C LEU A 214 -8.80 9.86 18.06
N SER A 215 -10.11 9.64 18.16
CA SER A 215 -10.89 8.93 17.13
C SER A 215 -10.90 9.73 15.83
N LEU A 216 -11.17 11.03 15.89
CA LEU A 216 -11.15 11.92 14.71
C LEU A 216 -9.78 11.97 14.03
N ILE A 217 -8.70 12.10 14.80
CA ILE A 217 -7.33 12.04 14.26
C ILE A 217 -7.09 10.69 13.56
N SER A 218 -7.53 9.60 14.18
CA SER A 218 -7.37 8.25 13.61
C SER A 218 -8.13 8.11 12.27
N ILE A 219 -9.36 8.63 12.18
CA ILE A 219 -10.15 8.62 10.94
C ILE A 219 -9.46 9.43 9.84
N LEU A 220 -8.92 10.62 10.15
CA LEU A 220 -8.17 11.43 9.18
C LEU A 220 -6.95 10.69 8.63
N LEU A 221 -6.20 10.00 9.50
CA LEU A 221 -5.05 9.19 9.12
C LEU A 221 -5.43 7.98 8.26
N VAL A 222 -6.58 7.35 8.55
CA VAL A 222 -7.14 6.27 7.73
C VAL A 222 -7.53 6.76 6.35
N MET A 223 -8.19 7.92 6.24
CA MET A 223 -8.54 8.51 4.93
C MET A 223 -7.30 8.79 4.08
N ASN A 224 -6.24 9.34 4.68
CA ASN A 224 -4.97 9.56 4.00
C ASN A 224 -4.34 8.25 3.51
N SER A 225 -4.42 7.19 4.33
CA SER A 225 -3.92 5.86 3.96
C SER A 225 -4.73 5.22 2.83
N LEU A 226 -6.05 5.37 2.84
CA LEU A 226 -6.92 4.88 1.78
C LEU A 226 -6.66 5.62 0.46
N ALA A 227 -6.53 6.95 0.50
CA ALA A 227 -6.16 7.75 -0.67
C ALA A 227 -4.80 7.31 -1.24
N LEU A 228 -3.83 7.02 -0.36
CA LEU A 228 -2.52 6.50 -0.77
C LEU A 228 -2.63 5.10 -1.42
N ALA A 229 -3.48 4.22 -0.91
CA ALA A 229 -3.70 2.89 -1.50
C ALA A 229 -4.28 3.01 -2.91
N ILE A 230 -5.30 3.85 -3.11
CA ILE A 230 -5.90 4.11 -4.42
C ILE A 230 -4.85 4.67 -5.39
N LYS A 231 -4.06 5.66 -4.93
CA LYS A 231 -2.98 6.24 -5.74
C LYS A 231 -1.96 5.18 -6.17
N LYS A 232 -1.52 4.31 -5.25
CA LYS A 232 -0.58 3.22 -5.55
C LYS A 232 -1.14 2.18 -6.52
N ILE A 233 -2.42 1.83 -6.39
CA ILE A 233 -3.08 0.91 -7.32
C ILE A 233 -3.09 1.51 -8.72
N LYS A 234 -3.50 2.78 -8.84
CA LYS A 234 -3.51 3.51 -10.11
C LYS A 234 -2.11 3.57 -10.73
N SER A 235 -1.14 4.05 -9.96
CA SER A 235 0.24 4.26 -10.44
C SER A 235 0.98 2.96 -10.75
N ALA A 236 0.61 1.85 -10.10
CA ALA A 236 1.20 0.57 -10.41
C ALA A 236 0.66 -0.02 -11.72
N SER A 237 -0.56 0.36 -12.14
CA SER A 237 -1.21 -0.17 -13.35
C SER A 237 -0.94 0.64 -14.61
N GLU A 238 -0.48 1.89 -14.48
CA GLU A 238 -0.21 2.80 -15.59
C GLU A 238 1.17 2.63 -16.20
N THR A 239 1.31 3.06 -17.46
CA THR A 239 2.61 3.26 -18.08
C THR A 239 3.29 4.45 -17.41
N SER A 240 4.53 4.26 -16.95
CA SER A 240 5.29 5.33 -16.29
C SER A 240 6.57 5.63 -17.04
N PHE A 241 6.76 6.91 -17.38
CA PHE A 241 7.98 7.53 -17.89
C PHE A 241 8.63 8.42 -16.84
N ARG A 242 8.37 8.15 -15.55
CA ARG A 242 8.82 9.02 -14.46
C ARG A 242 10.35 9.14 -14.43
N GLY A 243 10.86 10.36 -14.51
CA GLY A 243 12.31 10.62 -14.53
C GLY A 243 13.03 10.11 -15.79
N ALA A 244 12.30 9.72 -16.84
CA ALA A 244 12.91 9.29 -18.08
C ALA A 244 13.42 10.48 -18.89
N ASP A 245 14.50 10.29 -19.64
CA ASP A 245 14.97 11.27 -20.61
C ASP A 245 14.38 10.98 -21.99
N LEU A 246 13.34 11.73 -22.35
CA LEU A 246 12.60 11.66 -23.61
C LEU A 246 13.07 12.72 -24.61
N THR A 247 14.28 13.28 -24.46
CA THR A 247 14.81 14.29 -25.39
C THR A 247 14.81 13.76 -26.82
N ASN A 248 14.15 14.48 -27.73
CA ASN A 248 13.97 14.08 -29.14
C ASN A 248 13.21 12.74 -29.34
N ALA A 249 12.50 12.23 -28.35
CA ALA A 249 11.63 11.07 -28.54
C ALA A 249 10.40 11.44 -29.38
N LYS A 250 9.96 10.52 -30.24
CA LYS A 250 8.83 10.73 -31.16
C LYS A 250 7.56 10.09 -30.62
N PHE A 251 6.44 10.81 -30.66
CA PHE A 251 5.14 10.33 -30.16
C PHE A 251 4.01 10.49 -31.19
N ASP A 252 4.32 10.62 -32.48
CA ASP A 252 3.31 10.91 -33.50
C ASP A 252 2.26 9.79 -33.59
N GLY A 253 0.99 10.14 -33.42
CA GLY A 253 -0.12 9.19 -33.39
C GLY A 253 -0.18 8.29 -32.15
N ALA A 254 0.61 8.55 -31.11
CA ALA A 254 0.57 7.78 -29.86
C ALA A 254 -0.69 8.08 -29.04
N ARG A 255 -1.21 7.05 -28.36
CA ARG A 255 -2.31 7.14 -27.40
C ARG A 255 -1.74 7.07 -25.98
N LEU A 256 -1.69 8.20 -25.29
CA LEU A 256 -0.99 8.35 -23.99
C LEU A 256 -1.95 8.52 -22.79
N LEU A 257 -3.12 7.86 -22.82
CA LEU A 257 -4.15 8.02 -21.79
C LEU A 257 -3.67 7.49 -20.43
N ASN A 258 -3.82 8.25 -19.35
CA ASN A 258 -3.40 7.84 -18.00
C ASN A 258 -1.95 7.31 -17.97
N THR A 259 -1.02 8.11 -18.47
CA THR A 259 0.42 7.81 -18.50
C THR A 259 1.14 8.81 -17.60
N ASP A 260 2.07 8.32 -16.79
CA ASP A 260 2.83 9.15 -15.85
C ASP A 260 4.10 9.70 -16.49
N PHE A 261 4.15 11.02 -16.69
CA PHE A 261 5.32 11.75 -17.19
C PHE A 261 6.05 12.55 -16.10
N SER A 262 5.78 12.28 -14.82
CA SER A 262 6.33 13.09 -13.72
C SER A 262 7.86 13.15 -13.74
N GLY A 263 8.41 14.35 -13.88
CA GLY A 263 9.86 14.57 -13.91
C GLY A 263 10.56 14.01 -15.15
N ALA A 264 9.83 13.66 -16.23
CA ALA A 264 10.45 13.32 -17.50
C ALA A 264 11.11 14.56 -18.14
N LEU A 265 12.26 14.37 -18.79
CA LEU A 265 12.95 15.40 -19.56
C LEU A 265 12.56 15.30 -21.04
N GLY A 266 12.49 16.42 -21.76
CA GLY A 266 12.29 16.41 -23.22
C GLY A 266 10.87 16.12 -23.70
N TYR A 267 9.92 15.83 -22.79
CA TYR A 267 8.49 15.86 -23.08
C TYR A 267 7.92 17.18 -22.56
N PRO A 268 7.13 17.95 -23.35
CA PRO A 268 6.59 19.22 -22.89
C PRO A 268 5.69 18.97 -21.67
N ASN A 269 6.11 19.51 -20.52
CA ASN A 269 5.27 19.61 -19.33
C ASN A 269 4.05 20.47 -19.70
N ASN A 270 2.85 19.92 -19.54
CA ASN A 270 1.69 20.77 -19.25
C ASN A 270 1.77 21.23 -17.79
#